data_AF-A0A4R2IK12-F1
#
_entry.id   AF-A0A4R2IK12-F1
#
_cell.length_a   1.000
_cell.length_b   1.000
_cell.length_c   1.000
_cell.angle_alpha   90.00
_cell.angle_beta   90.00
_cell.angle_gamma   90.00
#
_symmetry.space_group_name_H-M   'P 1'
#
loop_
_entity.id
_entity.type
_entity.pdbx_description
1 polymer ?
#
loop_
_entity_poly.entity_id
_entity_poly.type
_entity_poly.pdbx_seq_one_letter_code
_entity_poly.pdbx_strand_id
1 'polypeptide(L)'
;MRPSERNKVKRKLIGVAMAFAVAVTAVAGAGSAQAATPRPAGSTVHPNVDPVTVAEAIKAAYDAYKTFFGGGSSANATAQIIAAIKAAEREIINHIDAIAAADARACAQSAVLNFPDFDNLTTDNKQNFALTATSCITEIDSLLSAVTDKAAKDQLGFSLNAVGPIALMARSKAGLHNDTLVPVLRESNQKVLTGLTPRCVNLFDPDSHGKRWFCTAYNGFRADDVTQPDAQDDAMVNTSWEIAKNTLPQLASL
;
A
#
# COMPACT_ATOMS: atom_id res chain seq x y z
N MET A 1 -10.50 -28.74 56.18
CA MET A 1 -11.30 -27.80 57.01
C MET A 1 -10.53 -26.49 57.13
N ARG A 2 -11.07 -25.44 56.49
CA ARG A 2 -10.84 -23.97 56.62
C ARG A 2 -9.43 -23.32 56.51
N PRO A 3 -9.37 -22.03 56.06
CA PRO A 3 -8.25 -21.41 55.34
C PRO A 3 -7.65 -20.14 56.00
N SER A 4 -6.49 -19.67 55.55
CA SER A 4 -6.00 -18.26 55.67
C SER A 4 -4.73 -18.13 54.79
N GLU A 5 -4.36 -17.04 54.10
CA GLU A 5 -4.82 -15.66 54.12
C GLU A 5 -4.37 -14.96 52.82
N ARG A 6 -5.18 -14.03 52.35
CA ARG A 6 -5.10 -13.37 51.05
C ARG A 6 -4.50 -11.97 51.26
N ASN A 7 -3.29 -11.68 50.80
CA ASN A 7 -2.75 -10.30 50.84
C ASN A 7 -2.82 -9.61 49.47
N LYS A 8 -3.75 -8.65 49.38
CA LYS A 8 -3.98 -7.73 48.25
C LYS A 8 -3.11 -6.48 48.46
N VAL A 9 -2.20 -6.19 47.55
CA VAL A 9 -1.58 -4.85 47.47
C VAL A 9 -2.37 -4.00 46.47
N LYS A 10 -3.16 -3.05 47.00
CA LYS A 10 -3.83 -2.00 46.23
C LYS A 10 -2.83 -0.89 45.91
N ARG A 11 -2.40 -0.75 44.66
CA ARG A 11 -1.74 0.48 44.19
C ARG A 11 -2.79 1.43 43.64
N LYS A 12 -2.97 2.57 44.33
CA LYS A 12 -3.78 3.71 43.89
C LYS A 12 -2.94 4.53 42.90
N LEU A 13 -3.45 4.70 41.68
CA LEU A 13 -2.98 5.71 40.72
C LEU A 13 -4.00 6.86 40.74
N ILE A 14 -3.54 8.03 41.17
CA ILE A 14 -4.20 9.33 41.08
C ILE A 14 -3.44 10.04 39.94
N GLY A 15 -4.07 10.31 38.80
CA GLY A 15 -4.56 11.65 38.41
C GLY A 15 -3.41 12.46 37.78
N VAL A 16 -3.47 12.80 36.48
CA VAL A 16 -4.00 14.08 35.99
C VAL A 16 -4.54 13.90 34.56
N ALA A 17 -5.81 14.23 34.35
CA ALA A 17 -6.41 14.40 33.02
C ALA A 17 -6.41 15.90 32.68
N MET A 18 -5.68 16.30 31.63
CA MET A 18 -5.88 17.61 31.01
C MET A 18 -6.97 17.48 29.95
N ALA A 19 -8.14 18.06 30.24
CA ALA A 19 -9.19 18.27 29.25
C ALA A 19 -8.91 19.60 28.53
N PHE A 20 -8.47 19.54 27.27
CA PHE A 20 -8.51 20.67 26.37
C PHE A 20 -9.94 20.78 25.81
N ALA A 21 -10.70 21.77 26.30
CA ALA A 21 -11.97 22.15 25.71
C ALA A 21 -11.71 23.06 24.51
N VAL A 22 -11.79 22.51 23.29
CA VAL A 22 -11.87 23.32 22.07
C VAL A 22 -13.33 23.73 21.91
N ALA A 23 -13.61 25.01 22.17
CA ALA A 23 -14.89 25.63 21.87
C ALA A 23 -15.05 25.78 20.36
N VAL A 24 -15.72 24.83 19.71
CA VAL A 24 -16.19 24.96 18.33
C VAL A 24 -17.40 25.89 18.35
N THR A 25 -17.23 27.13 17.89
CA THR A 25 -18.34 28.04 17.60
C THR A 25 -19.04 27.55 16.34
N ALA A 26 -20.11 26.79 16.51
CA ALA A 26 -21.00 26.43 15.42
C ALA A 26 -21.78 27.67 14.97
N VAL A 27 -21.40 28.24 13.82
CA VAL A 27 -22.23 29.21 13.12
C VAL A 27 -23.40 28.43 12.52
N ALA A 28 -24.56 28.50 13.17
CA ALA A 28 -25.81 27.96 12.65
C ALA A 28 -26.30 28.84 11.49
N GLY A 29 -25.72 28.63 10.31
CA GLY A 29 -26.33 29.03 9.05
C GLY A 29 -27.39 27.99 8.68
N ALA A 30 -28.66 28.32 8.92
CA ALA A 30 -29.79 27.55 8.41
C ALA A 30 -29.87 27.68 6.88
N GLY A 31 -28.99 26.97 6.17
CA GLY A 31 -29.15 26.68 4.76
C GLY A 31 -30.13 25.52 4.62
N SER A 32 -31.20 25.73 3.88
CA SER A 32 -32.12 24.67 3.46
C SER A 32 -31.31 23.50 2.87
N ALA A 33 -31.35 22.35 3.53
CA ALA A 33 -30.80 21.11 3.02
C ALA A 33 -31.56 20.73 1.74
N GLN A 34 -31.00 21.11 0.60
CA GLN A 34 -31.45 20.59 -0.70
C GLN A 34 -31.19 19.09 -0.65
N ALA A 35 -32.26 18.29 -0.71
CA ALA A 35 -32.15 16.85 -0.87
C ALA A 35 -31.27 16.59 -2.10
N ALA A 36 -30.10 15.96 -1.87
CA ALA A 36 -29.22 15.55 -2.94
C ALA A 36 -29.99 14.59 -3.84
N THR A 37 -30.32 15.04 -5.06
CA THR A 37 -30.84 14.16 -6.10
C THR A 37 -29.84 13.02 -6.30
N PRO A 38 -30.27 11.75 -6.31
CA PRO A 38 -29.38 10.64 -6.61
C PRO A 38 -28.72 10.90 -7.95
N ARG A 39 -27.40 11.11 -7.94
CA ARG A 39 -26.62 11.25 -9.16
C ARG A 39 -26.76 9.93 -9.91
N PRO A 40 -27.27 9.91 -11.15
CA PRO A 40 -27.29 8.69 -11.94
C PRO A 40 -25.87 8.17 -12.01
N ALA A 41 -25.70 6.87 -11.75
CA ALA A 41 -24.44 6.16 -11.92
C ALA A 41 -24.06 6.23 -13.41
N GLY A 42 -23.45 7.35 -13.80
CA GLY A 42 -22.77 7.43 -15.07
C GLY A 42 -21.63 6.45 -14.97
N SER A 43 -21.71 5.36 -15.74
CA SER A 43 -20.55 4.55 -16.08
C SER A 43 -19.54 5.46 -16.77
N THR A 44 -18.70 6.12 -15.98
CA THR A 44 -17.47 6.70 -16.47
C THR A 44 -16.67 5.52 -16.98
N VAL A 45 -16.60 5.38 -18.30
CA VAL A 45 -15.65 4.50 -18.95
C VAL A 45 -14.28 5.04 -18.58
N HIS A 46 -13.73 4.55 -17.46
CA HIS A 46 -12.32 4.76 -17.15
C HIS A 46 -11.55 4.09 -18.30
N PRO A 47 -10.50 4.73 -18.84
CA PRO A 47 -9.65 4.07 -19.81
C PRO A 47 -9.24 2.72 -19.20
N ASN A 48 -9.52 1.64 -19.92
CA ASN A 48 -9.14 0.29 -19.56
C ASN A 48 -7.62 0.22 -19.66
N VAL A 49 -6.94 0.70 -18.63
CA VAL A 49 -5.51 0.50 -18.46
C VAL A 49 -5.36 -0.93 -17.96
N ASP A 50 -4.35 -1.61 -18.50
CA ASP A 50 -4.07 -3.00 -18.20
C ASP A 50 -3.26 -3.07 -16.89
N PRO A 51 -3.85 -3.55 -15.78
CA PRO A 51 -3.18 -3.48 -14.49
C PRO A 51 -1.96 -4.41 -14.39
N VAL A 52 -1.79 -5.34 -15.34
CA VAL A 52 -0.55 -6.10 -15.55
C VAL A 52 0.63 -5.15 -15.78
N THR A 53 0.39 -4.05 -16.51
CA THR A 53 1.40 -3.02 -16.79
C THR A 53 1.90 -2.34 -15.51
N VAL A 54 1.03 -2.19 -14.50
CA VAL A 54 1.38 -1.54 -13.23
C VAL A 54 2.22 -2.47 -12.35
N ALA A 55 1.85 -3.75 -12.29
CA ALA A 55 2.63 -4.74 -11.56
C ALA A 55 4.04 -4.88 -12.15
N GLU A 56 4.15 -4.95 -13.48
CA GLU A 56 5.43 -4.99 -14.19
C GLU A 56 6.27 -3.73 -13.97
N ALA A 57 5.65 -2.55 -14.02
CA ALA A 57 6.32 -1.29 -13.76
C ALA A 57 6.92 -1.25 -12.34
N ILE A 58 6.12 -1.58 -11.32
CA ILE A 58 6.59 -1.57 -9.93
C ILE A 58 7.72 -2.58 -9.73
N LYS A 59 7.59 -3.79 -10.32
CA LYS A 59 8.66 -4.79 -10.31
C LYS A 59 9.95 -4.22 -10.92
N ALA A 60 9.86 -3.57 -12.07
CA ALA A 60 10.99 -2.93 -12.72
C ALA A 60 11.63 -1.84 -11.85
N ALA A 61 10.84 -1.08 -11.08
CA ALA A 61 11.35 -0.07 -10.15
C ALA A 61 12.18 -0.69 -9.00
N TYR A 62 11.74 -1.81 -8.43
CA TYR A 62 12.52 -2.54 -7.41
C TYR A 62 13.79 -3.17 -8.00
N ASP A 63 13.69 -3.77 -9.19
CA ASP A 63 14.85 -4.36 -9.88
C ASP A 63 15.90 -3.29 -10.25
N ALA A 64 15.45 -2.10 -10.65
CA ALA A 64 16.30 -0.93 -10.88
C ALA A 64 17.00 -0.45 -9.60
N TYR A 65 16.28 -0.40 -8.48
CA TYR A 65 16.89 -0.07 -7.18
C TYR A 65 17.96 -1.08 -6.77
N LYS A 66 17.69 -2.38 -6.92
CA LYS A 66 18.65 -3.46 -6.62
C LYS A 66 19.92 -3.32 -7.48
N THR A 67 19.75 -3.01 -8.76
CA THR A 67 20.88 -2.76 -9.68
C THR A 67 21.70 -1.55 -9.24
N PHE A 68 21.05 -0.45 -8.83
CA PHE A 68 21.73 0.72 -8.28
C PHE A 68 22.54 0.38 -7.02
N PHE A 69 21.95 -0.35 -6.07
CA PHE A 69 22.63 -0.75 -4.84
C PHE A 69 23.80 -1.71 -5.12
N GLY A 70 23.69 -2.56 -6.15
CA GLY A 70 24.76 -3.43 -6.64
C GLY A 70 25.89 -2.72 -7.42
N GLY A 71 25.92 -1.38 -7.44
CA GLY A 71 26.96 -0.59 -8.14
C GLY A 71 26.61 -0.20 -9.57
N GLY A 72 25.36 -0.39 -10.01
CA GLY A 72 24.88 0.05 -11.32
C GLY A 72 24.72 1.57 -11.45
N SER A 73 24.57 2.05 -12.69
CA SER A 73 24.41 3.49 -12.98
C SER A 73 23.14 4.07 -12.36
N SER A 74 23.31 5.09 -11.51
CA SER A 74 22.21 5.79 -10.84
C SER A 74 21.25 6.48 -11.81
N ALA A 75 21.75 7.01 -12.91
CA ALA A 75 20.93 7.70 -13.92
C ALA A 75 19.98 6.73 -14.63
N ASN A 76 20.45 5.54 -15.00
CA ASN A 76 19.63 4.52 -15.66
C ASN A 76 18.55 3.99 -14.71
N ALA A 77 18.91 3.70 -13.46
CA ALA A 77 17.96 3.23 -12.46
C ALA A 77 16.89 4.30 -12.16
N THR A 78 17.28 5.57 -12.06
CA THR A 78 16.36 6.69 -11.87
C THR A 78 15.37 6.80 -13.04
N ALA A 79 15.86 6.74 -14.28
CA ALA A 79 15.00 6.81 -15.47
C ALA A 79 14.01 5.64 -15.56
N GLN A 80 14.45 4.41 -15.23
CA GLN A 80 13.59 3.23 -15.20
C GLN A 80 12.50 3.32 -14.13
N ILE A 81 12.86 3.76 -12.92
CA ILE A 81 11.90 4.00 -11.83
C ILE A 81 10.88 5.05 -12.25
N ILE A 82 11.31 6.18 -12.82
CA ILE A 82 10.40 7.23 -13.27
C ILE A 82 9.45 6.72 -14.37
N ALA A 83 9.97 5.97 -15.35
CA ALA A 83 9.16 5.44 -16.44
C ALA A 83 8.10 4.45 -15.93
N ALA A 84 8.50 3.51 -15.08
CA ALA A 84 7.61 2.58 -14.40
C ALA A 84 6.51 3.32 -13.62
N ILE A 85 6.92 4.28 -12.81
CA ILE A 85 6.00 5.01 -11.96
C ILE A 85 5.03 5.87 -12.78
N LYS A 86 5.46 6.50 -13.88
CA LYS A 86 4.56 7.22 -14.79
C LYS A 86 3.55 6.31 -15.49
N ALA A 87 3.92 5.05 -15.76
CA ALA A 87 2.98 4.06 -16.27
C ALA A 87 1.92 3.73 -15.20
N ALA A 88 2.34 3.62 -13.93
CA ALA A 88 1.47 3.35 -12.79
C ALA A 88 0.61 4.54 -12.33
N GLU A 89 1.06 5.78 -12.55
CA GLU A 89 0.44 7.00 -12.00
C GLU A 89 -1.05 7.11 -12.36
N ARG A 90 -1.42 6.85 -13.62
CA ARG A 90 -2.82 6.95 -14.07
C ARG A 90 -3.72 5.87 -13.45
N GLU A 91 -3.19 4.67 -13.17
CA GLU A 91 -3.96 3.60 -12.54
C GLU A 91 -4.14 3.81 -11.05
N ILE A 92 -3.06 4.18 -10.35
CA ILE A 92 -3.08 4.51 -8.92
C ILE A 92 -4.10 5.62 -8.66
N ILE A 93 -4.22 6.59 -9.57
CA ILE A 93 -5.16 7.70 -9.48
C ILE A 93 -6.62 7.27 -9.71
N ASN A 94 -6.89 6.22 -10.50
CA ASN A 94 -8.25 5.89 -10.91
C ASN A 94 -9.00 4.93 -9.96
N HIS A 95 -8.32 4.27 -9.02
CA HIS A 95 -8.95 3.25 -8.15
C HIS A 95 -9.20 3.67 -6.69
N ILE A 96 -9.02 4.95 -6.35
CA ILE A 96 -9.06 5.40 -4.96
C ILE A 96 -10.31 6.21 -4.68
N ASP A 97 -11.39 5.51 -4.30
CA ASP A 97 -12.65 6.08 -3.83
C ASP A 97 -12.81 6.02 -2.29
N ALA A 98 -11.88 5.35 -1.58
CA ALA A 98 -11.92 5.28 -0.13
C ALA A 98 -11.24 6.49 0.51
N ILE A 99 -12.01 7.27 1.29
CA ILE A 99 -11.50 8.40 2.10
C ILE A 99 -10.28 7.97 2.94
N ALA A 100 -10.28 6.74 3.44
CA ALA A 100 -9.20 6.19 4.25
C ALA A 100 -7.84 6.01 3.53
N ALA A 101 -7.82 6.04 2.19
CA ALA A 101 -6.60 5.91 1.39
C ALA A 101 -6.23 7.22 0.65
N ALA A 102 -7.00 8.29 0.82
CA ALA A 102 -6.80 9.54 0.09
C ALA A 102 -5.48 10.23 0.47
N ASP A 103 -5.13 10.27 1.75
CA ASP A 103 -3.88 10.90 2.21
C ASP A 103 -2.64 10.10 1.76
N ALA A 104 -2.68 8.77 1.93
CA ALA A 104 -1.67 7.84 1.42
C ALA A 104 -1.47 7.98 -0.11
N ARG A 105 -2.55 8.15 -0.86
CA ARG A 105 -2.49 8.42 -2.29
C ARG A 105 -1.82 9.75 -2.59
N ALA A 106 -2.24 10.81 -1.91
CA ALA A 106 -1.72 12.14 -2.15
C ALA A 106 -0.21 12.20 -1.86
N CYS A 107 0.24 11.55 -0.79
CA CYS A 107 1.66 11.45 -0.48
C CYS A 107 2.42 10.62 -1.53
N ALA A 108 1.82 9.51 -2.00
CA ALA A 108 2.43 8.71 -3.06
C ALA A 108 2.56 9.48 -4.37
N GLN A 109 1.48 10.12 -4.82
CA GLN A 109 1.48 10.94 -6.02
C GLN A 109 2.49 12.09 -5.91
N SER A 110 2.59 12.74 -4.76
CA SER A 110 3.59 13.79 -4.53
C SER A 110 5.03 13.26 -4.66
N ALA A 111 5.33 12.10 -4.07
CA ALA A 111 6.65 11.47 -4.21
C ALA A 111 6.96 11.15 -5.67
N VAL A 112 6.01 10.58 -6.39
CA VAL A 112 6.10 10.25 -7.82
C VAL A 112 6.38 11.48 -8.68
N LEU A 113 5.62 12.55 -8.50
CA LEU A 113 5.72 13.77 -9.31
C LEU A 113 7.03 14.51 -9.09
N ASN A 114 7.53 14.53 -7.85
CA ASN A 114 8.72 15.29 -7.48
C ASN A 114 10.04 14.50 -7.65
N PHE A 115 9.99 13.17 -7.73
CA PHE A 115 11.19 12.34 -7.85
C PHE A 115 12.05 12.61 -9.09
N PRO A 116 11.50 12.92 -10.29
CA PRO A 116 12.31 13.29 -11.45
C PRO A 116 13.27 14.46 -11.23
N ASP A 117 12.90 15.40 -10.37
CA ASP A 117 13.71 16.58 -10.05
C ASP A 117 14.68 16.34 -8.88
N PHE A 118 14.64 15.15 -8.26
CA PHE A 118 15.40 14.84 -7.05
C PHE A 118 16.90 15.15 -7.19
N ASP A 119 17.52 14.83 -8.34
CA ASP A 119 18.96 15.05 -8.52
C ASP A 119 19.35 16.52 -8.61
N ASN A 120 18.43 17.39 -9.01
CA ASN A 120 18.61 18.84 -9.11
C ASN A 120 18.37 19.56 -7.78
N LEU A 121 17.87 18.86 -6.75
CA LEU A 121 17.65 19.42 -5.42
C LEU A 121 18.98 19.68 -4.69
N THR A 122 18.97 20.71 -3.83
CA THR A 122 20.02 20.93 -2.83
C THR A 122 20.08 19.75 -1.86
N THR A 123 21.22 19.57 -1.17
CA THR A 123 21.39 18.48 -0.19
C THR A 123 20.28 18.47 0.87
N ASP A 124 19.94 19.62 1.44
CA ASP A 124 18.89 19.75 2.45
C ASP A 124 17.51 19.34 1.89
N ASN A 125 17.22 19.74 0.64
CA ASN A 125 15.97 19.37 -0.03
C ASN A 125 15.92 17.87 -0.39
N LYS A 126 17.06 17.25 -0.72
CA LYS A 126 17.16 15.79 -0.93
C LYS A 126 16.85 15.02 0.35
N GLN A 127 17.42 15.46 1.47
CA GLN A 127 17.14 14.87 2.78
C GLN A 127 15.67 15.04 3.17
N ASN A 128 15.11 16.24 3.00
CA ASN A 128 13.71 16.50 3.28
C ASN A 128 12.78 15.64 2.41
N PHE A 129 13.06 15.52 1.12
CA PHE A 129 12.32 14.63 0.22
C PHE A 129 12.38 13.17 0.67
N ALA A 130 13.58 12.66 1.00
CA ALA A 130 13.76 11.30 1.48
C ALA A 130 13.00 11.02 2.78
N LEU A 131 12.99 11.97 3.72
CA LEU A 131 12.24 11.89 4.98
C LEU A 131 10.73 11.93 4.73
N THR A 132 10.26 12.79 3.82
CA THR A 132 8.84 12.90 3.45
C THR A 132 8.34 11.60 2.80
N ALA A 133 9.09 11.04 1.86
CA ALA A 133 8.76 9.75 1.24
C ALA A 133 8.75 8.60 2.26
N THR A 134 9.66 8.64 3.25
CA THR A 134 9.67 7.69 4.37
C THR A 134 8.40 7.83 5.23
N SER A 135 8.00 9.06 5.55
CA SER A 135 6.79 9.33 6.34
C SER A 135 5.54 8.80 5.65
N CYS A 136 5.45 8.95 4.33
CA CYS A 136 4.36 8.40 3.51
C CYS A 136 4.25 6.88 3.67
N ILE A 137 5.38 6.16 3.66
CA ILE A 137 5.39 4.69 3.88
C ILE A 137 4.92 4.33 5.29
N THR A 138 5.37 5.05 6.32
CA THR A 138 4.92 4.82 7.70
C THR A 138 3.42 5.07 7.87
N GLU A 139 2.89 6.10 7.21
CA GLU A 139 1.46 6.38 7.19
C GLU A 139 0.67 5.24 6.51
N ILE A 140 1.13 4.79 5.34
CA ILE A 140 0.53 3.66 4.63
C ILE A 140 0.53 2.39 5.50
N ASP A 141 1.64 2.09 6.21
CA ASP A 141 1.73 0.93 7.10
C ASP A 141 0.71 0.98 8.26
N SER A 142 0.57 2.15 8.87
CA SER A 142 -0.42 2.41 9.92
C SER A 142 -1.84 2.18 9.38
N LEU A 143 -2.15 2.74 8.21
CA LEU A 143 -3.44 2.58 7.56
C LEU A 143 -3.72 1.12 7.21
N LEU A 144 -2.76 0.37 6.65
CA LEU A 144 -2.91 -1.06 6.30
C LEU A 144 -3.31 -1.93 7.50
N SER A 145 -2.94 -1.49 8.71
CA SER A 145 -3.28 -2.15 9.97
C SER A 145 -4.68 -1.77 10.47
N ALA A 146 -5.16 -0.56 10.12
CA ALA A 146 -6.44 -0.02 10.55
C ALA A 146 -7.62 -0.35 9.61
N VAL A 147 -7.39 -0.37 8.29
CA VAL A 147 -8.48 -0.65 7.34
C VAL A 147 -8.84 -2.13 7.33
N THR A 148 -10.14 -2.43 7.28
CA THR A 148 -10.67 -3.78 7.12
C THR A 148 -11.19 -4.03 5.70
N ASP A 149 -11.54 -2.96 4.99
CA ASP A 149 -11.99 -3.02 3.61
C ASP A 149 -10.87 -3.48 2.67
N LYS A 150 -11.14 -4.50 1.85
CA LYS A 150 -10.13 -5.10 0.97
C LYS A 150 -9.77 -4.19 -0.19
N ALA A 151 -10.72 -3.43 -0.73
CA ALA A 151 -10.41 -2.49 -1.80
C ALA A 151 -9.48 -1.38 -1.30
N ALA A 152 -9.73 -0.82 -0.12
CA ALA A 152 -8.85 0.16 0.51
C ALA A 152 -7.45 -0.40 0.80
N LYS A 153 -7.34 -1.64 1.28
CA LYS A 153 -6.03 -2.31 1.44
C LYS A 153 -5.29 -2.46 0.13
N ASP A 154 -6.00 -2.77 -0.95
CA ASP A 154 -5.40 -2.91 -2.27
C ASP A 154 -4.81 -1.59 -2.77
N GLN A 155 -5.56 -0.50 -2.59
CA GLN A 155 -5.09 0.85 -2.93
C GLN A 155 -3.87 1.28 -2.11
N LEU A 156 -3.86 0.97 -0.82
CA LEU A 156 -2.70 1.19 0.04
C LEU A 156 -1.50 0.34 -0.41
N GLY A 157 -1.73 -0.91 -0.84
CA GLY A 157 -0.69 -1.79 -1.35
C GLY A 157 -0.05 -1.27 -2.64
N PHE A 158 -0.84 -0.73 -3.57
CA PHE A 158 -0.30 -0.04 -4.75
C PHE A 158 0.51 1.20 -4.37
N SER A 159 -0.03 2.04 -3.50
CA SER A 159 0.65 3.26 -3.02
C SER A 159 1.98 2.93 -2.33
N LEU A 160 1.99 1.91 -1.48
CA LEU A 160 3.18 1.41 -0.79
C LEU A 160 4.29 1.05 -1.78
N ASN A 161 3.94 0.23 -2.79
CA ASN A 161 4.93 -0.29 -3.72
C ASN A 161 5.34 0.71 -4.81
N ALA A 162 4.56 1.77 -5.04
CA ALA A 162 4.98 2.91 -5.85
C ALA A 162 6.01 3.78 -5.10
N VAL A 163 5.78 4.07 -3.82
CA VAL A 163 6.66 4.95 -3.01
C VAL A 163 7.89 4.22 -2.48
N GLY A 164 7.79 2.91 -2.23
CA GLY A 164 8.87 2.10 -1.66
C GLY A 164 10.22 2.27 -2.36
N PRO A 165 10.33 2.00 -3.67
CA PRO A 165 11.57 2.19 -4.42
C PRO A 165 12.06 3.65 -4.43
N ILE A 166 11.15 4.63 -4.53
CA ILE A 166 11.48 6.06 -4.45
C ILE A 166 12.14 6.37 -3.11
N ALA A 167 11.52 5.98 -2.00
CA ALA A 167 12.02 6.27 -0.67
C ALA A 167 13.38 5.59 -0.42
N LEU A 168 13.54 4.32 -0.83
CA LEU A 168 14.81 3.61 -0.73
C LEU A 168 15.93 4.33 -1.51
N MET A 169 15.66 4.72 -2.76
CA MET A 169 16.65 5.44 -3.60
C MET A 169 16.94 6.84 -3.06
N ALA A 170 15.91 7.60 -2.69
CA ALA A 170 16.05 8.94 -2.15
C ALA A 170 16.87 8.94 -0.86
N ARG A 171 16.61 8.00 0.05
CA ARG A 171 17.41 7.83 1.28
C ARG A 171 18.87 7.54 0.97
N SER A 172 19.13 6.55 0.10
CA SER A 172 20.50 6.21 -0.30
C SER A 172 21.24 7.40 -0.91
N LYS A 173 20.61 8.14 -1.83
CA LYS A 173 21.23 9.33 -2.47
C LYS A 173 21.34 10.54 -1.54
N ALA A 174 20.52 10.62 -0.49
CA ALA A 174 20.61 11.64 0.55
C ALA A 174 21.61 11.28 1.67
N GLY A 175 22.29 10.13 1.60
CA GLY A 175 23.22 9.65 2.62
C GLY A 175 22.54 9.08 3.88
N LEU A 176 21.26 8.68 3.77
CA LEU A 176 20.48 8.07 4.84
C LEU A 176 20.49 6.53 4.73
N HIS A 177 20.52 5.85 5.88
CA HIS A 177 20.49 4.38 5.94
C HIS A 177 19.08 3.82 5.69
N ASN A 178 18.99 2.62 5.12
CA ASN A 178 17.72 1.92 4.85
C ASN A 178 17.39 0.79 5.84
N ASP A 179 18.23 0.58 6.85
CA ASP A 179 18.13 -0.51 7.84
C ASP A 179 16.79 -0.52 8.59
N THR A 180 16.16 0.64 8.75
CA THR A 180 14.84 0.77 9.39
C THR A 180 13.68 0.79 8.40
N LEU A 181 13.91 1.20 7.15
CA LEU A 181 12.85 1.28 6.14
C LEU A 181 12.55 -0.07 5.49
N VAL A 182 13.58 -0.88 5.21
CA VAL A 182 13.40 -2.20 4.59
C VAL A 182 12.50 -3.12 5.43
N PRO A 183 12.67 -3.24 6.76
CA PRO A 183 11.75 -4.00 7.60
C PRO A 183 10.29 -3.51 7.53
N VAL A 184 10.07 -2.19 7.52
CA VAL A 184 8.72 -1.61 7.40
C VAL A 184 8.10 -1.99 6.06
N LEU A 185 8.83 -1.82 4.95
CA LEU A 185 8.35 -2.21 3.61
C LEU A 185 8.00 -3.70 3.52
N ARG A 186 8.79 -4.56 4.19
CA ARG A 186 8.51 -6.00 4.25
C ARG A 186 7.25 -6.29 5.05
N GLU A 187 7.11 -5.68 6.22
CA GLU A 187 5.94 -5.85 7.07
C GLU A 187 4.66 -5.36 6.37
N SER A 188 4.70 -4.18 5.75
CA SER A 188 3.56 -3.62 5.02
C SER A 188 3.17 -4.49 3.83
N ASN A 189 4.12 -5.02 3.06
CA ASN A 189 3.82 -5.96 1.97
C ASN A 189 3.26 -7.29 2.49
N GLN A 190 3.71 -7.77 3.65
CA GLN A 190 3.11 -8.95 4.29
C GLN A 190 1.66 -8.69 4.73
N LYS A 191 1.35 -7.48 5.22
CA LYS A 191 -0.03 -7.05 5.54
C LYS A 191 -0.93 -7.03 4.29
N VAL A 192 -0.40 -6.58 3.15
CA VAL A 192 -1.10 -6.61 1.85
C VAL A 192 -1.39 -8.05 1.45
N LEU A 193 -0.36 -8.91 1.41
CA LEU A 193 -0.51 -10.32 1.03
C LEU A 193 -1.54 -11.06 1.88
N THR A 194 -1.42 -10.93 3.20
CA THR A 194 -2.32 -11.62 4.13
C THR A 194 -3.73 -11.05 4.07
N GLY A 195 -3.88 -9.72 3.99
CA GLY A 195 -5.17 -9.04 3.94
C GLY A 195 -5.96 -9.27 2.65
N LEU A 196 -5.27 -9.51 1.53
CA LEU A 196 -5.88 -9.67 0.21
C LEU A 196 -5.99 -11.12 -0.27
N THR A 197 -5.46 -12.09 0.47
CA THR A 197 -5.54 -13.53 0.13
C THR A 197 -6.91 -13.91 -0.47
N PRO A 198 -6.96 -14.53 -1.66
CA PRO A 198 -8.20 -14.92 -2.30
C PRO A 198 -8.85 -16.07 -1.54
N ARG A 199 -10.17 -16.19 -1.67
CA ARG A 199 -10.90 -17.34 -1.14
C ARG A 199 -10.77 -18.49 -2.13
N CYS A 200 -10.22 -19.62 -1.69
CA CYS A 200 -10.07 -20.81 -2.53
C CYS A 200 -10.89 -21.99 -2.01
N VAL A 201 -11.44 -22.77 -2.94
CA VAL A 201 -12.12 -24.04 -2.65
C VAL A 201 -11.61 -25.12 -3.58
N ASN A 202 -11.44 -26.34 -3.08
CA ASN A 202 -11.02 -27.49 -3.88
C ASN A 202 -12.27 -28.31 -4.25
N LEU A 203 -12.60 -28.35 -5.54
CA LEU A 203 -13.81 -29.00 -6.05
C LEU A 203 -13.43 -30.02 -7.14
N PHE A 204 -14.25 -31.05 -7.29
CA PHE A 204 -14.12 -31.97 -8.42
C PHE A 204 -14.66 -31.30 -9.67
N ASP A 205 -13.82 -31.20 -10.69
CA ASP A 205 -14.15 -30.68 -12.00
C ASP A 205 -14.42 -31.88 -12.95
N PRO A 206 -15.66 -32.05 -13.42
CA PRO A 206 -16.03 -33.17 -14.28
C PRO A 206 -15.30 -33.15 -15.62
N ASP A 207 -14.90 -31.98 -16.13
CA ASP A 207 -14.29 -31.84 -17.45
C ASP A 207 -12.82 -32.27 -17.45
N SER A 208 -12.10 -32.01 -16.36
CA SER A 208 -10.72 -32.48 -16.16
C SER A 208 -10.63 -33.86 -15.51
N HIS A 209 -11.76 -34.46 -15.12
CA HIS A 209 -11.82 -35.70 -14.32
C HIS A 209 -10.94 -35.64 -13.05
N GLY A 210 -10.78 -34.45 -12.47
CA GLY A 210 -9.80 -34.16 -11.43
C GLY A 210 -10.30 -33.17 -10.39
N LYS A 211 -9.56 -33.04 -9.29
CA LYS A 211 -9.81 -31.97 -8.32
C LYS A 211 -9.06 -30.71 -8.76
N ARG A 212 -9.75 -29.58 -8.80
CA ARG A 212 -9.18 -28.26 -9.10
C ARG A 212 -9.44 -27.29 -7.96
N TRP A 213 -8.54 -26.33 -7.82
CA TRP A 213 -8.69 -25.21 -6.91
C TRP A 213 -9.37 -24.07 -7.64
N PHE A 214 -10.49 -23.59 -7.10
CA PHE A 214 -11.20 -22.42 -7.58
C PHE A 214 -10.98 -21.29 -6.60
N CYS A 215 -10.27 -20.25 -7.03
CA CYS A 215 -9.96 -19.08 -6.20
C CYS A 215 -10.77 -17.87 -6.67
N THR A 216 -11.20 -17.05 -5.72
CA THR A 216 -11.91 -15.79 -5.98
C THR A 216 -11.25 -14.67 -5.21
N ALA A 217 -10.77 -13.67 -5.94
CA ALA A 217 -10.19 -12.45 -5.38
C ALA A 217 -11.26 -11.49 -4.85
N TYR A 218 -10.83 -10.45 -4.15
CA TYR A 218 -11.73 -9.48 -3.53
C TYR A 218 -12.51 -8.66 -4.57
N ASN A 219 -11.92 -8.44 -5.75
CA ASN A 219 -12.52 -7.75 -6.90
C ASN A 219 -13.51 -8.63 -7.69
N GLY A 220 -13.76 -9.86 -7.24
CA GLY A 220 -14.67 -10.80 -7.86
C GLY A 220 -14.07 -11.61 -9.01
N PHE A 221 -12.82 -11.35 -9.39
CA PHE A 221 -12.11 -12.16 -10.38
C PHE A 221 -11.95 -13.60 -9.88
N ARG A 222 -12.05 -14.56 -10.80
CA ARG A 222 -12.00 -16.00 -10.50
C ARG A 222 -11.03 -16.69 -11.43
N ALA A 223 -10.24 -17.58 -10.87
CA ALA A 223 -9.38 -18.48 -11.62
C ALA A 223 -9.43 -19.87 -11.03
N ASP A 224 -9.05 -20.85 -11.83
CA ASP A 224 -8.96 -22.23 -11.42
C ASP A 224 -7.75 -22.96 -11.99
N ASP A 225 -7.07 -23.73 -11.14
CA ASP A 225 -5.88 -24.47 -11.51
C ASP A 225 -5.83 -25.83 -10.79
N VAL A 226 -4.92 -26.70 -11.22
CA VAL A 226 -4.61 -27.98 -10.58
C VAL A 226 -3.97 -27.74 -9.21
N THR A 227 -3.16 -26.69 -9.05
CA THR A 227 -2.55 -26.35 -7.75
C THR A 227 -3.20 -25.13 -7.10
N GLN A 228 -3.16 -25.07 -5.77
CA GLN A 228 -3.70 -23.91 -5.06
C GLN A 228 -2.91 -22.63 -5.34
N PRO A 229 -1.56 -22.64 -5.30
CA PRO A 229 -0.78 -21.42 -5.56
C PRO A 229 -1.02 -20.83 -6.95
N ASP A 230 -1.10 -21.66 -7.99
CA ASP A 230 -1.30 -21.18 -9.37
C ASP A 230 -2.71 -20.57 -9.51
N ALA A 231 -3.73 -21.23 -8.97
CA ALA A 231 -5.09 -20.68 -8.93
C ALA A 231 -5.17 -19.37 -8.14
N GLN A 232 -4.36 -19.21 -7.08
CA GLN A 232 -4.28 -17.97 -6.31
C GLN A 232 -3.63 -16.85 -7.12
N ASP A 233 -2.52 -17.13 -7.80
CA ASP A 233 -1.81 -16.15 -8.62
C ASP A 233 -2.69 -15.65 -9.75
N ASP A 234 -3.32 -16.57 -10.49
CA ASP A 234 -4.23 -16.23 -11.56
C ASP A 234 -5.44 -15.46 -11.03
N ALA A 235 -5.96 -15.81 -9.85
CA ALA A 235 -7.10 -15.10 -9.27
C ALA A 235 -6.74 -13.67 -8.83
N MET A 236 -5.50 -13.45 -8.41
CA MET A 236 -5.02 -12.19 -7.83
C MET A 236 -4.33 -11.27 -8.84
N VAL A 237 -4.36 -11.62 -10.13
CA VAL A 237 -3.92 -10.71 -11.20
C VAL A 237 -4.53 -9.33 -10.98
N ASN A 238 -3.76 -8.30 -11.30
CA ASN A 238 -4.23 -6.92 -11.27
C ASN A 238 -4.59 -6.41 -9.86
N THR A 239 -3.98 -6.98 -8.83
CA THR A 239 -4.10 -6.50 -7.46
C THR A 239 -2.71 -6.23 -6.88
N SER A 240 -2.66 -5.40 -5.85
CA SER A 240 -1.44 -5.17 -5.07
C SER A 240 -0.94 -6.42 -4.34
N TRP A 241 -1.73 -7.49 -4.26
CA TRP A 241 -1.29 -8.78 -3.72
C TRP A 241 -0.17 -9.39 -4.57
N GLU A 242 -0.33 -9.38 -5.90
CA GLU A 242 0.66 -9.93 -6.82
C GLU A 242 1.97 -9.15 -6.73
N ILE A 243 1.85 -7.81 -6.69
CA ILE A 243 2.98 -6.91 -6.48
C ILE A 243 3.67 -7.23 -5.16
N ALA A 244 2.93 -7.32 -4.06
CA ALA A 244 3.49 -7.62 -2.76
C ALA A 244 4.19 -9.00 -2.73
N LYS A 245 3.62 -10.02 -3.40
CA LYS A 245 4.22 -11.35 -3.55
C LYS A 245 5.59 -11.25 -4.23
N ASN A 246 5.67 -10.47 -5.31
CA ASN A 246 6.87 -10.30 -6.11
C ASN A 246 7.91 -9.38 -5.44
N THR A 247 7.46 -8.40 -4.66
CA THR A 247 8.31 -7.44 -3.94
C THR A 247 9.00 -8.08 -2.73
N LEU A 248 8.32 -8.94 -1.97
CA LEU A 248 8.87 -9.52 -0.75
C LEU A 248 10.23 -10.22 -0.92
N PRO A 249 10.44 -11.08 -1.94
CA PRO A 249 11.75 -11.67 -2.22
C PRO A 249 12.83 -10.64 -2.54
N GLN A 250 12.46 -9.54 -3.22
CA GLN A 250 13.41 -8.46 -3.53
C GLN A 250 13.86 -7.76 -2.25
N LEU A 251 12.91 -7.38 -1.39
CA LEU A 251 13.19 -6.75 -0.10
C LEU A 251 13.97 -7.67 0.86
N ALA A 252 13.82 -8.99 0.74
CA ALA A 252 14.59 -9.95 1.55
C ALA A 252 16.06 -10.02 1.15
N SER A 253 16.41 -9.56 -0.06
CA SER A 253 17.78 -9.55 -0.58
C SER A 253 18.52 -8.22 -0.40
N LEU A 254 17.85 -7.21 0.17
CA LEU A 254 18.39 -5.91 0.54
C LEU A 254 18.85 -5.93 2.01
#